data_AF-A0A849I6U8-F1
#
_entry.id   AF-A0A849I6U8-F1
#
_cell.length_a   1.000
_cell.length_b   1.000
_cell.length_c   1.000
_cell.angle_alpha   90.00
_cell.angle_beta   90.00
_cell.angle_gamma   90.00
#
_symmetry.space_group_name_H-M   'P 1'
#
loop_
_entity.id
_entity.type
_entity.pdbx_description
1 polymer ?
#
loop_
_entity_poly.entity_id
_entity_poly.type
_entity_poly.pdbx_seq_one_letter_code
_entity_poly.pdbx_strand_id
1 'polypeptide(L)' 'MADLLHELIYETANACPQGEALRYRGQSVDYGSLAAAVRRSATALLS' A
#
# COMPACT_ATOMS: atom_id res chain seq x y z
N MET A 1 4.64 15.63 3.73
CA MET A 1 3.23 15.91 3.41
C MET A 1 3.06 15.33 2.03
N ALA A 2 2.38 14.20 1.91
CA ALA A 2 2.18 13.54 0.64
C ALA A 2 1.34 14.43 -0.28
N ASP A 3 1.87 14.74 -1.46
CA ASP A 3 1.15 15.51 -2.48
C ASP A 3 0.36 14.57 -3.41
N LEU A 4 0.77 13.30 -3.47
CA LEU A 4 0.14 12.27 -4.28
C LEU A 4 -0.43 11.14 -3.40
N LEU A 5 -1.56 10.56 -3.81
CA LEU A 5 -2.22 9.49 -3.05
C LEU A 5 -1.30 8.28 -2.79
N HIS A 6 -0.47 7.91 -3.76
CA HIS A 6 0.44 6.78 -3.58
C HIS A 6 1.56 7.08 -2.58
N GLU A 7 1.99 8.33 -2.45
CA GLU A 7 2.96 8.74 -1.42
C GLU A 7 2.34 8.58 -0.03
N LEU A 8 1.07 8.92 0.14
CA LEU A 8 0.35 8.69 1.41
C LEU A 8 0.31 7.20 1.77
N ILE A 9 0.09 6.32 0.77
CA ILE A 9 0.12 4.86 0.98
C ILE A 9 1.51 4.40 1.44
N TYR A 10 2.58 4.90 0.82
CA TYR A 10 3.95 4.55 1.21
C TYR A 10 4.36 5.14 2.57
N GLU A 11 4.00 6.39 2.86
CA GLU A 11 4.24 7.03 4.16
C GLU A 11 3.53 6.25 5.28
N THR A 12 2.27 5.85 5.07
CA THR A 12 1.49 5.08 6.04
C THR A 12 2.05 3.67 6.22
N ALA A 13 2.50 3.02 5.14
CA ALA A 13 3.16 1.71 5.21
C ALA A 13 4.50 1.75 5.95
N ASN A 14 5.24 2.85 5.87
CA ASN A 14 6.47 3.02 6.64
C ASN A 14 6.18 3.29 8.12
N ALA A 15 5.16 4.09 8.43
CA ALA A 15 4.82 4.44 9.80
C ALA A 15 4.13 3.29 10.56
N CYS A 16 3.28 2.52 9.89
CA CYS A 16 2.51 1.42 10.49
C CYS A 16 2.36 0.25 9.50
N PRO A 17 3.44 -0.52 9.26
CA PRO A 17 3.44 -1.58 8.25
C PRO A 17 2.44 -2.70 8.53
N GLN A 18 2.16 -3.00 9.81
CA GLN A 18 1.24 -4.07 10.23
C GLN A 18 -0.19 -3.58 10.45
N GLY A 19 -0.48 -2.29 10.25
CA GLY A 19 -1.84 -1.77 10.37
C GLY A 19 -2.74 -2.31 9.25
N GLU A 20 -3.98 -2.69 9.58
CA GLU A 20 -4.96 -3.14 8.59
C GLU A 20 -5.28 -1.98 7.62
N ALA A 21 -5.01 -2.18 6.33
CA ALA A 21 -5.23 -1.20 5.28
C ALA A 21 -6.53 -1.46 4.52
N LEU A 22 -6.79 -2.71 4.17
CA LEU A 22 -7.97 -3.12 3.43
C LEU A 22 -8.55 -4.40 4.04
N ARG A 23 -9.88 -4.50 4.01
CA ARG A 23 -10.59 -5.71 4.41
C ARG A 23 -11.68 -6.03 3.40
N TYR A 24 -11.67 -7.24 2.87
CA TYR A 24 -12.64 -7.72 1.90
C TYR A 24 -12.96 -9.20 2.12
N ARG A 25 -14.24 -9.53 2.26
CA ARG A 25 -14.73 -10.92 2.46
C ARG A 25 -13.98 -11.72 3.54
N GLY A 26 -13.66 -11.07 4.66
CA GLY A 26 -12.97 -11.70 5.78
C GLY A 26 -11.45 -11.84 5.61
N GLN A 27 -10.90 -11.41 4.47
CA GLN A 27 -9.47 -11.27 4.28
C GLN A 27 -9.06 -9.84 4.59
N SER A 28 -7.92 -9.67 5.25
CA SER A 28 -7.30 -8.38 5.51
C SER A 28 -5.95 -8.30 4.83
N VAL A 29 -5.56 -7.08 4.48
CA VAL A 29 -4.24 -6.74 3.94
C VAL A 29 -3.70 -5.60 4.77
N ASP A 30 -2.48 -5.77 5.27
CA ASP A 30 -1.76 -4.71 5.97
C ASP A 30 -1.16 -3.67 5.02
N TYR A 31 -0.83 -2.48 5.54
CA TYR A 31 -0.29 -1.39 4.73
C TYR A 31 1.04 -1.76 4.05
N GLY A 32 1.89 -2.55 4.68
CA GLY A 32 3.15 -3.01 4.08
C GLY A 32 2.92 -3.88 2.83
N SER A 33 2.01 -4.83 2.94
CA SER A 33 1.58 -5.73 1.87
C SER A 33 0.89 -4.98 0.74
N LEU A 34 0.05 -4.00 1.07
CA LEU A 34 -0.61 -3.12 0.10
C LEU A 34 0.42 -2.30 -0.69
N ALA A 35 1.35 -1.62 -0.01
CA ALA A 35 2.38 -0.81 -0.65
C ALA A 35 3.27 -1.67 -1.58
N ALA A 36 3.65 -2.87 -1.14
CA ALA A 36 4.41 -3.80 -1.97
C ALA A 36 3.62 -4.22 -3.23
N ALA A 37 2.32 -4.47 -3.10
CA ALA A 37 1.45 -4.80 -4.24
C ALA A 37 1.34 -3.63 -5.23
N VAL A 38 1.15 -2.40 -4.73
CA VAL A 38 1.11 -1.18 -5.57
C VAL A 38 2.40 -1.03 -6.35
N ARG A 39 3.57 -1.18 -5.70
CA ARG A 39 4.87 -1.06 -6.37
C ARG A 39 5.07 -2.11 -7.47
N ARG A 40 4.69 -3.37 -7.20
CA ARG A 40 4.77 -4.45 -8.21
C ARG A 40 3.87 -4.17 -9.41
N SER A 41 2.62 -3.77 -9.17
CA SER A 41 1.68 -3.43 -10.23
C SER A 41 2.15 -2.23 -11.06
N ALA A 42 2.63 -1.17 -10.41
CA ALA A 42 3.17 0.00 -11.11
C ALA A 42 4.38 -0.37 -11.99
N THR A 43 5.28 -1.21 -11.48
CA THR A 43 6.44 -1.70 -12.25
C THR A 43 6.00 -2.46 -13.50
N ALA A 44 4.99 -3.34 -13.37
CA ALA A 44 4.48 -4.14 -14.49
C ALA A 44 3.71 -3.31 -15.54
N LEU A 45 3.11 -2.19 -15.15
CA LEU A 45 2.39 -1.29 -16.06
C LEU A 45 3.31 -0.32 -16.82
N LEU A 46 4.50 -0.05 -16.27
CA LEU A 46 5.48 0.89 -16.83
C LEU A 46 6.62 0.19 -17.59
N SER A 47 6.64 -1.14 -17.59
CA SER A 47 7.57 -1.99 -18.36
C SER A 47 7.03 -2.30 -19.74
#